data_AF-H9FI19-F1
#
_entry.id   AF-H9FI19-F1
#
_cell.length_a   1.000
_cell.length_b   1.000
_cell.length_c   1.000
_cell.angle_alpha   90.00
_cell.angle_beta   90.00
_cell.angle_gamma   90.00
#
_symmetry.space_group_name_H-M   'P 1'
#
loop_
_entity.id
_entity.type
_entity.pdbx_description
1 polymer ?
#
loop_
_entity_poly.entity_id
_entity_poly.type
_entity_poly.pdbx_seq_one_letter_code
_entity_poly.pdbx_strand_id
1 'polypeptide(L)'
;EKGCLSQFFGEYKSFCDKHRPAQNIQHGNMGEESCILCCEDLSQQSVENIQSPCCSQAIYHRKCIQKYAHTSAKHFFKCPQCNNRKEFPQEMLRMGIHIPDRDAAWELEPG
;
A
#
# COMPACT_ATOMS: atom_id res chain seq x y z
N GLU A 1 13.28 -8.02 13.26
CA GLU A 1 13.26 -6.68 13.89
C GLU A 1 11.82 -6.23 14.18
N LYS A 2 11.57 -5.47 15.25
CA LYS A 2 10.20 -5.20 15.77
C LYS A 2 9.51 -4.05 15.02
N GLY A 3 8.84 -4.38 13.91
CA GLY A 3 7.52 -3.82 13.50
C GLY A 3 7.24 -2.31 13.56
N CYS A 4 8.25 -1.44 13.52
CA CYS A 4 8.02 0.01 13.50
C CYS A 4 7.45 0.46 12.14
N LEU A 5 6.46 1.35 12.17
CA LEU A 5 5.84 1.93 10.99
C LEU A 5 6.18 3.42 10.94
N SER A 6 6.99 3.79 9.94
CA SER A 6 7.28 5.18 9.64
C SER A 6 6.37 5.67 8.53
N GLN A 7 5.66 6.78 8.77
CA GLN A 7 4.94 7.50 7.75
C GLN A 7 5.89 8.49 7.08
N PHE A 8 5.86 8.55 5.75
CA PHE A 8 6.71 9.44 4.95
C PHE A 8 5.92 10.63 4.39
N PHE A 9 4.90 11.06 5.12
CA PHE A 9 4.00 12.14 4.72
C PHE A 9 3.60 13.00 5.93
N GLY A 10 3.33 14.29 5.68
CA GLY A 10 2.93 15.24 6.71
C GLY A 10 4.02 15.44 7.76
N GLU A 11 3.72 15.08 9.01
CA GLU A 11 4.63 15.24 10.17
C GLU A 11 5.65 14.10 10.33
N TYR A 12 5.76 13.18 9.36
CA TYR A 12 6.73 12.07 9.39
C TYR A 12 6.64 11.20 10.67
N LYS A 13 5.42 10.84 11.07
CA LYS A 13 5.17 10.12 12.33
C LYS A 13 5.78 8.71 12.30
N SER A 14 6.48 8.34 13.37
CA SER A 14 6.96 6.98 13.61
C SER A 14 6.13 6.32 14.70
N PHE A 15 5.56 5.16 14.39
CA PHE A 15 4.77 4.38 15.33
C PHE A 15 5.51 3.12 15.74
N CYS A 16 5.48 2.81 17.03
CA CYS A 16 5.91 1.51 17.51
C CYS A 16 4.87 0.44 17.15
N ASP A 17 5.28 -0.83 17.21
CA ASP A 17 4.42 -1.98 16.90
C ASP A 17 3.03 -1.94 17.56
N LYS A 18 2.94 -1.43 18.80
CA LYS A 18 1.68 -1.30 19.55
C LYS A 18 0.78 -0.14 19.13
N HIS A 19 1.36 0.93 18.59
CA HIS A 19 0.63 2.16 18.25
C HIS A 19 0.54 2.39 16.75
N ARG A 20 1.03 1.45 15.94
CA ARG A 20 0.98 1.58 14.49
C ARG A 20 -0.46 1.56 14.00
N PRO A 21 -0.79 2.35 12.96
CA PRO A 21 -2.06 2.20 12.27
C PRO A 21 -2.13 0.79 11.70
N ALA A 22 -3.17 0.07 12.11
CA ALA A 22 -3.55 -1.22 11.55
C ALA A 22 -4.89 -1.06 10.85
N GLN A 23 -5.07 -1.77 9.74
CA GLN A 23 -6.39 -1.95 9.15
C GLN A 23 -7.03 -3.19 9.78
N ASN A 24 -8.32 -3.11 10.05
CA ASN A 24 -9.10 -4.26 10.50
C ASN A 24 -9.44 -5.12 9.26
N ILE A 25 -8.41 -5.80 8.74
CA ILE A 25 -8.57 -6.75 7.63
C ILE A 25 -9.33 -7.93 8.22
N GLN A 26 -10.61 -8.07 7.90
CA GLN A 26 -11.43 -9.17 8.38
C GLN A 26 -10.97 -10.45 7.69
N HIS A 27 -10.30 -11.34 8.42
CA HIS A 27 -9.75 -12.62 7.95
C HIS A 27 -10.81 -13.65 7.51
N GLY A 28 -12.07 -13.24 7.37
CA GLY A 28 -13.20 -14.15 7.14
C GLY A 28 -13.10 -14.97 5.86
N ASN A 29 -12.24 -14.59 4.91
CA ASN A 29 -12.09 -15.31 3.64
C ASN A 29 -10.69 -15.19 2.98
N MET A 30 -9.60 -15.16 3.77
CA MET A 30 -8.23 -15.11 3.23
C MET A 30 -7.83 -16.32 2.36
N GLY A 31 -8.66 -17.36 2.26
CA GLY A 31 -8.41 -18.53 1.42
C GLY A 31 -8.66 -18.33 -0.08
N GLU A 32 -9.36 -17.26 -0.46
CA GLU A 32 -9.70 -16.97 -1.87
C GLU A 32 -9.16 -15.59 -2.34
N GLU A 33 -8.59 -14.78 -1.43
CA GLU A 33 -8.08 -13.47 -1.77
C GLU A 33 -6.59 -13.52 -2.12
N SER A 34 -6.26 -13.16 -3.36
CA SER A 34 -4.89 -13.07 -3.86
C SER A 34 -4.50 -11.61 -4.11
N CYS A 35 -3.21 -11.32 -3.98
CA CYS A 35 -2.70 -9.97 -4.25
C CYS A 35 -2.82 -9.67 -5.74
N ILE A 36 -3.68 -8.74 -6.13
CA ILE A 36 -3.92 -8.37 -7.54
C ILE A 36 -2.64 -7.89 -8.26
N LEU A 37 -1.62 -7.41 -7.52
CA LEU A 37 -0.37 -6.92 -8.11
C LEU A 37 0.64 -8.01 -8.47
N CYS A 38 0.65 -9.13 -7.74
CA CYS A 38 1.59 -10.24 -7.99
C CYS A 38 0.90 -11.58 -8.27
N CYS A 39 -0.42 -11.64 -8.15
CA CYS A 39 -1.25 -12.84 -8.28
C CYS A 39 -0.83 -14.00 -7.35
N GLU A 40 -0.22 -13.67 -6.20
CA GLU A 40 0.16 -14.63 -5.16
C GLU A 40 -0.77 -14.54 -3.96
N ASP A 41 -0.81 -15.62 -3.19
CA ASP A 41 -1.55 -15.72 -1.93
C ASP A 41 -1.08 -14.65 -0.93
N LEU A 42 -2.04 -14.11 -0.17
CA LEU A 42 -1.76 -13.09 0.83
C LEU A 42 -1.02 -13.66 2.04
N SER A 43 -0.15 -12.84 2.67
CA SER A 43 0.49 -13.22 3.94
C SER A 43 -0.55 -13.49 5.02
N GLN A 44 -0.36 -14.55 5.83
CA GLN A 44 -1.21 -14.77 7.01
C GLN A 44 -1.07 -13.64 8.05
N GLN A 45 0.00 -12.86 7.96
CA GLN A 45 0.24 -11.69 8.81
C GLN A 45 -0.44 -10.44 8.25
N SER A 46 -1.46 -9.92 8.94
CA SER A 46 -2.16 -8.69 8.54
C SER A 46 -1.25 -7.48 8.39
N VAL A 47 -0.10 -7.46 9.07
CA VAL A 47 0.85 -6.35 9.00
C VAL A 47 1.60 -6.26 7.68
N GLU A 48 1.67 -7.37 6.94
CA GLU A 48 2.29 -7.46 5.62
C GLU A 48 1.30 -7.19 4.49
N ASN A 49 0.00 -7.12 4.82
CA ASN A 49 -1.07 -6.85 3.89
C ASN A 49 -1.66 -5.46 4.11
N ILE A 50 -2.18 -4.87 3.04
CA ILE A 50 -2.87 -3.59 3.07
C ILE A 50 -4.13 -3.73 2.24
N GLN A 51 -5.23 -3.28 2.79
CA GLN A 51 -6.53 -3.29 2.15
C GLN A 51 -6.82 -1.94 1.49
N SER A 52 -7.44 -1.99 0.32
CA SER A 52 -7.96 -0.82 -0.36
C SER A 52 -9.08 -0.16 0.46
N PRO A 53 -9.02 1.17 0.72
CA PRO A 53 -10.11 1.88 1.39
C PRO A 53 -11.29 2.20 0.46
N CYS A 54 -11.13 2.04 -0.86
CA CYS A 54 -12.02 2.67 -1.85
C CYS A 54 -12.81 1.73 -2.75
N CYS A 55 -12.53 0.43 -2.78
CA CYS A 55 -13.23 -0.56 -3.60
C CYS A 55 -13.33 -1.89 -2.85
N SER A 56 -14.19 -2.82 -3.32
CA SER A 56 -14.48 -4.12 -2.72
C SER A 56 -13.24 -4.80 -2.15
N GLN A 57 -13.01 -4.61 -0.85
CA GLN A 57 -12.05 -5.26 0.07
C GLN A 57 -10.69 -5.69 -0.50
N ALA A 58 -10.23 -5.15 -1.63
CA ALA A 58 -9.05 -5.65 -2.33
C ALA A 58 -7.82 -5.54 -1.45
N ILE A 59 -7.14 -6.66 -1.23
CA ILE A 59 -5.97 -6.73 -0.38
C ILE A 59 -4.72 -6.87 -1.26
N TYR A 60 -3.66 -6.19 -0.85
CA TYR A 60 -2.37 -6.22 -1.52
C TYR A 60 -1.27 -6.46 -0.50
N HIS A 61 -0.20 -7.11 -0.94
CA HIS A 61 1.04 -7.09 -0.18
C HIS A 61 1.56 -5.67 -0.05
N ARG A 62 1.95 -5.30 1.17
CA ARG A 62 2.64 -4.04 1.47
C ARG A 62 3.85 -3.86 0.56
N LYS A 63 4.61 -4.92 0.30
CA LYS A 63 5.77 -4.93 -0.60
C LYS A 63 5.37 -4.64 -2.05
N CYS A 64 4.28 -5.24 -2.54
CA CYS A 64 3.80 -5.01 -3.90
C CYS A 64 3.31 -3.58 -4.09
N ILE A 65 2.54 -3.05 -3.13
CA ILE A 65 2.11 -1.66 -3.15
C ILE A 65 3.29 -0.69 -3.06
N GLN A 66 4.28 -0.99 -2.24
CA GLN A 66 5.48 -0.16 -2.13
C GLN A 66 6.24 -0.08 -3.45
N LYS A 67 6.37 -1.21 -4.18
CA LYS A 67 6.93 -1.24 -5.53
C LYS A 67 6.06 -0.43 -6.49
N TYR A 68 4.74 -0.66 -6.47
CA TYR A 68 3.79 0.06 -7.33
C TYR A 68 3.85 1.58 -7.12
N ALA A 69 3.95 2.04 -5.87
CA ALA A 69 4.16 3.44 -5.51
C ALA A 69 5.48 3.98 -6.04
N HIS A 70 6.55 3.19 -5.94
CA HIS A 70 7.88 3.60 -6.41
C HIS A 70 7.96 3.73 -7.94
N THR A 71 7.27 2.84 -8.67
CA THR A 71 7.22 2.85 -10.14
C THR A 71 6.28 3.95 -10.66
N SER A 72 5.06 4.05 -10.12
CA SER A 72 4.05 5.00 -10.60
C SER A 72 4.31 6.43 -10.10
N ALA A 73 5.02 6.56 -8.98
CA ALA A 73 5.23 7.82 -8.27
C ALA A 73 3.92 8.58 -7.96
N LYS A 74 3.99 9.74 -7.32
CA LYS A 74 2.80 10.47 -6.85
C LYS A 74 1.79 10.81 -7.96
N HIS A 75 2.25 11.08 -9.18
CA HIS A 75 1.40 11.52 -10.28
C HIS A 75 0.51 10.41 -10.85
N PHE A 76 1.00 9.17 -10.88
CA PHE A 76 0.25 8.03 -11.43
C PHE A 76 -0.23 7.03 -10.38
N PHE A 77 0.07 7.26 -9.10
CA PHE A 77 -0.37 6.38 -8.01
C PHE A 77 -1.87 6.50 -7.76
N LYS A 78 -2.59 5.42 -8.06
CA LYS A 78 -4.04 5.31 -7.96
C LYS A 78 -4.44 3.88 -7.65
N CYS A 79 -5.67 3.66 -7.20
CA CYS A 79 -6.16 2.30 -6.99
C CYS A 79 -6.12 1.52 -8.32
N PRO A 80 -5.50 0.33 -8.39
CA PRO A 80 -5.45 -0.46 -9.63
C PRO A 80 -6.81 -1.05 -10.01
N GLN A 81 -7.78 -1.11 -9.09
CA GLN A 81 -9.13 -1.61 -9.35
C GLN A 81 -10.11 -0.51 -9.78
N CYS A 82 -10.28 0.54 -8.97
CA CYS A 82 -11.28 1.58 -9.25
C CYS A 82 -10.70 2.92 -9.72
N ASN A 83 -9.38 2.99 -9.94
CA ASN A 83 -8.68 4.23 -10.31
C ASN A 83 -8.84 5.41 -9.31
N ASN A 84 -9.24 5.15 -8.05
CA ASN A 84 -9.35 6.22 -7.05
C ASN A 84 -7.96 6.84 -6.77
N ARG A 85 -7.89 8.18 -6.86
CA ARG A 85 -6.68 9.00 -6.68
C ARG A 85 -6.70 9.82 -5.38
N LYS A 86 -7.75 9.70 -4.56
CA LYS A 86 -7.89 10.47 -3.32
C LYS A 86 -7.68 9.56 -2.10
N GLU A 87 -8.63 8.68 -1.84
CA GLU A 87 -8.64 7.88 -0.60
C GLU A 87 -7.56 6.81 -0.62
N PHE A 88 -7.32 6.18 -1.77
CA PHE A 88 -6.30 5.15 -1.93
C PHE A 88 -4.90 5.65 -1.55
N PRO A 89 -4.32 6.70 -2.18
CA PRO A 89 -3.02 7.24 -1.77
C PRO A 89 -2.97 7.64 -0.30
N GLN A 90 -4.02 8.28 0.22
CA GLN A 90 -4.05 8.71 1.62
C GLN A 90 -3.94 7.52 2.58
N GLU A 91 -4.67 6.44 2.32
CA GLU A 91 -4.60 5.24 3.16
C GLU A 91 -3.25 4.54 3.04
N MET A 92 -2.68 4.47 1.83
CA MET A 92 -1.35 3.89 1.64
C MET A 92 -0.29 4.68 2.42
N LEU A 93 -0.32 6.01 2.38
CA LEU A 93 0.54 6.89 3.18
C LEU A 93 0.31 6.69 4.69
N ARG A 94 -0.95 6.58 5.13
CA ARG A 94 -1.31 6.30 6.53
C ARG A 94 -0.73 4.97 7.00
N MET A 95 -0.74 3.97 6.13
CA MET A 95 -0.13 2.68 6.37
C MET A 95 1.41 2.70 6.22
N GLY A 96 2.03 3.85 5.97
CA GLY A 96 3.48 4.00 5.89
C GLY A 96 4.08 3.48 4.58
N ILE A 97 3.31 3.45 3.50
CA ILE A 97 3.84 3.31 2.14
C ILE A 97 4.48 4.63 1.75
N HIS A 98 5.72 4.57 1.29
CA HIS A 98 6.41 5.73 0.77
C HIS A 98 6.04 5.94 -0.71
N ILE A 99 5.45 7.09 -1.03
CA ILE A 99 5.13 7.48 -2.41
C ILE A 99 6.11 8.60 -2.80
N PRO A 100 7.08 8.33 -3.70
CA PRO A 100 8.05 9.35 -4.08
C PRO A 100 7.39 10.44 -4.95
N ASP A 101 7.75 11.69 -4.66
CA ASP A 101 7.39 12.88 -5.44
C ASP A 101 8.45 13.05 -6.56
N ARG A 102 8.32 12.23 -7.60
CA ARG A 102 9.16 12.24 -8.80
C ARG A 102 8.33 11.84 -10.02
N ASP A 103 8.86 12.01 -11.22
CA ASP A 103 8.26 11.42 -12.43
C ASP A 103 8.27 9.90 -12.34
N ALA A 104 7.26 9.27 -12.95
CA ALA A 104 7.17 7.82 -12.96
C ALA A 104 8.43 7.21 -13.57
N ALA A 105 8.82 6.02 -13.09
CA ALA A 105 10.08 5.41 -13.52
C ALA A 105 10.15 5.19 -15.05
N TRP A 106 9.00 5.00 -15.70
CA TRP A 106 8.87 4.83 -17.15
C TRP A 106 9.02 6.13 -17.96
N GLU A 107 8.97 7.31 -17.33
CA GLU A 107 9.21 8.61 -18.00
C GLU A 107 10.71 8.94 -18.06
N LEU A 108 11.53 8.22 -17.28
CA LEU A 108 12.98 8.42 -17.15
C LEU A 108 13.79 7.47 -18.06
N GLU A 109 13.14 6.52 -18.73
CA GLU A 109 13.82 5.64 -19.68
C GLU A 109 14.09 6.41 -20.98
N PRO A 110 15.36 6.51 -21.44
CA PRO A 110 15.65 7.10 -22.74
C PRO A 110 15.10 6.18 -23.83
N GLY A 111 14.17 6.72 -24.63
CA GLY A 111 13.69 6.08 -25.86
C GLY A 111 14.75 6.00 -26.94
#